data_AF-A0A1G0YZ04-F1
#
_entry.id   AF-A0A1G0YZ04-F1
#
_cell.length_a   1.000
_cell.length_b   1.000
_cell.length_c   1.000
_cell.angle_alpha   90.00
_cell.angle_beta   90.00
_cell.angle_gamma   90.00
#
_symmetry.space_group_name_H-M   'P 1'
#
loop_
_entity.id
_entity.type
_entity.pdbx_description
1 polymer ?
#
loop_
_entity_poly.entity_id
_entity_poly.type
_entity_poly.pdbx_seq_one_letter_code
_entity_poly.pdbx_strand_id
1 'polypeptide(L)'
;MIKNLILSAFVAAGLAFAAGCASTQVADDLSGQKLTLNPAAKDVAHVYARTWGFYCLWIPIVTGDTEKPGSSAWFTDTVNVKCVTKMLTAKSKELKATNTLDIKSNTGGLWIMPVFFINSVEVSGNAVAAPVK
;
A
#
# COMPACT_ATOMS: atom_id res chain seq x y z
N MET A 1 -37.73 5.93 -13.72
CA MET A 1 -36.39 5.93 -14.35
C MET A 1 -35.33 6.64 -13.50
N ILE A 2 -35.58 7.84 -12.97
CA ILE A 2 -34.62 8.59 -12.12
C ILE A 2 -34.18 7.83 -10.86
N LYS A 3 -35.09 7.15 -10.14
CA LYS A 3 -34.75 6.32 -8.96
C LYS A 3 -33.74 5.21 -9.27
N ASN A 4 -33.89 4.53 -10.42
CA ASN A 4 -32.99 3.45 -10.82
C ASN A 4 -31.64 4.01 -11.29
N LEU A 5 -31.63 5.19 -11.93
CA LEU A 5 -30.40 5.89 -12.35
C LEU A 5 -29.59 6.40 -11.14
N ILE A 6 -30.27 6.98 -10.15
CA ILE A 6 -29.66 7.41 -8.88
C ILE A 6 -29.10 6.19 -8.14
N LEU A 7 -29.87 5.11 -8.04
CA LEU A 7 -29.39 3.88 -7.40
C LEU A 7 -28.16 3.29 -8.12
N SER A 8 -28.16 3.26 -9.46
CA SER A 8 -27.00 2.80 -10.22
C SER A 8 -25.77 3.72 -10.09
N ALA A 9 -25.97 5.03 -9.96
CA ALA A 9 -24.90 5.99 -9.76
C ALA A 9 -24.30 5.88 -8.34
N PHE A 10 -25.13 5.65 -7.32
CA PHE A 10 -24.66 5.36 -5.96
C PHE A 10 -23.95 4.01 -5.87
N VAL A 11 -24.41 2.99 -6.60
CA VAL A 11 -23.74 1.69 -6.68
C VAL A 11 -22.41 1.81 -7.42
N ALA A 12 -22.35 2.54 -8.54
CA ALA A 12 -21.11 2.76 -9.29
C ALA A 12 -20.09 3.61 -8.52
N ALA A 13 -20.54 4.66 -7.82
CA ALA A 13 -19.70 5.44 -6.93
C ALA A 13 -19.23 4.59 -5.74
N GLY A 14 -20.11 3.78 -5.14
CA GLY A 14 -19.76 2.82 -4.10
C GLY A 14 -18.73 1.79 -4.56
N LEU A 15 -18.83 1.30 -5.81
CA LEU A 15 -17.86 0.41 -6.43
C LEU A 15 -16.51 1.10 -6.68
N ALA A 16 -16.51 2.37 -7.09
CA ALA A 16 -15.29 3.15 -7.24
C ALA A 16 -14.58 3.41 -5.89
N PHE A 17 -15.35 3.58 -4.80
CA PHE A 17 -14.84 3.63 -3.43
C PHE A 17 -14.55 2.26 -2.82
N ALA A 18 -14.97 1.15 -3.47
CA ALA A 18 -14.74 -0.22 -3.02
C ALA A 18 -13.60 -0.91 -3.78
N ALA A 19 -13.01 -0.28 -4.81
CA ALA A 19 -11.79 -0.79 -5.42
C ALA A 19 -10.65 -0.70 -4.41
N GLY A 20 -10.44 -1.76 -3.63
CA GLY A 20 -9.28 -1.90 -2.76
C GLY A 20 -8.04 -1.48 -3.55
N CYS A 21 -7.27 -0.54 -3.01
CA CYS A 21 -6.17 0.09 -3.73
C CYS A 21 -4.86 -0.21 -3.02
N ALA A 22 -3.91 -0.75 -3.78
CA ALA A 22 -2.52 -0.86 -3.38
C ALA A 22 -1.72 0.22 -4.10
N SER A 23 -0.92 0.99 -3.37
CA SER A 23 -0.12 2.07 -3.92
C SER A 23 1.20 2.25 -3.19
N THR A 24 2.15 2.83 -3.90
CA THR A 24 3.45 3.24 -3.36
C THR A 24 3.70 4.72 -3.64
N GLN A 25 4.22 5.44 -2.66
CA GLN A 25 4.69 6.81 -2.78
C GLN A 25 6.20 6.82 -2.51
N VAL A 26 6.90 7.73 -3.20
CA VAL A 26 8.35 7.85 -3.14
C VAL A 26 8.69 9.31 -2.87
N ALA A 27 9.52 9.57 -1.88
CA ALA A 27 10.11 10.87 -1.62
C ALA A 27 11.63 10.75 -1.79
N ASP A 28 12.15 11.33 -2.87
CA ASP A 28 13.57 11.35 -3.23
C ASP A 28 14.24 12.70 -2.91
N ASP A 29 13.48 13.79 -2.85
CA ASP A 29 13.89 15.02 -2.18
C ASP A 29 13.79 14.84 -0.66
N LEU A 30 14.95 14.68 -0.03
CA LEU A 30 15.08 14.45 1.41
C LEU A 30 15.30 15.76 2.20
N SER A 31 15.15 16.93 1.58
CA SER A 31 15.32 18.23 2.25
C SER A 31 16.66 18.36 3.00
N GLY A 32 17.73 17.86 2.37
CA GLY A 32 19.09 17.86 2.93
C GLY A 32 19.36 16.83 4.04
N GLN A 33 18.39 15.98 4.37
CA GLN A 33 18.54 14.93 5.38
C GLN A 33 19.17 13.65 4.83
N LYS A 34 19.70 12.84 5.75
CA LYS A 34 20.26 11.51 5.50
C LYS A 34 19.32 10.43 5.99
N LEU A 35 19.17 9.36 5.20
CA LEU A 35 18.38 8.19 5.58
C LEU A 35 19.21 7.19 6.41
N THR A 36 20.53 7.31 6.37
CA THR A 36 21.43 6.46 7.13
C THR A 36 22.66 7.22 7.60
N LEU A 37 23.23 6.78 8.73
CA LEU A 37 24.49 7.29 9.26
C LEU A 37 25.71 6.67 8.57
N ASN A 38 25.54 5.66 7.71
CA ASN A 38 26.64 5.04 7.00
C ASN A 38 27.14 5.98 5.87
N PRO A 39 28.36 6.54 5.98
CA PRO A 39 28.88 7.50 5.00
C PRO A 39 29.17 6.87 3.63
N ALA A 40 29.30 5.55 3.56
CA ALA A 40 29.56 4.82 2.33
C ALA A 40 28.26 4.52 1.55
N ALA A 41 27.09 4.61 2.20
CA ALA A 41 25.80 4.36 1.58
C ALA A 41 25.24 5.63 0.94
N LYS A 42 24.62 5.48 -0.23
CA LYS A 42 23.89 6.54 -0.92
C LYS A 42 22.42 6.48 -0.54
N ASP A 43 21.86 7.59 -0.07
CA ASP A 43 20.42 7.75 0.13
C ASP A 43 19.72 7.72 -1.23
N VAL A 44 18.70 6.86 -1.37
CA VAL A 44 17.94 6.73 -2.62
C VAL A 44 16.60 7.43 -2.50
N ALA A 45 15.76 7.00 -1.55
CA ALA A 45 14.45 7.59 -1.31
C ALA A 45 13.82 7.07 -0.01
N HIS A 46 12.89 7.82 0.56
CA HIS A 46 11.90 7.28 1.49
C HIS A 46 10.74 6.68 0.69
N VAL A 47 10.39 5.43 0.96
CA VAL A 47 9.30 4.72 0.27
C VAL A 47 8.18 4.47 1.27
N TYR A 48 6.97 4.83 0.87
CA TYR A 48 5.75 4.53 1.60
C TYR A 48 4.87 3.64 0.74
N ALA A 49 4.30 2.60 1.33
CA ALA A 49 3.47 1.61 0.69
C ALA A 49 2.18 1.44 1.50
N ARG A 50 1.04 1.40 0.82
CA ARG A 50 -0.27 1.25 1.45
C ARG A 50 -1.10 0.28 0.63
N THR A 51 -1.85 -0.56 1.32
CA THR A 51 -2.99 -1.27 0.74
C THR A 51 -4.19 -1.18 1.67
N TRP A 52 -5.39 -1.28 1.11
CA TRP A 52 -6.62 -1.43 1.88
C TRP A 52 -7.59 -2.33 1.13
N GLY A 53 -8.59 -2.84 1.84
CA GLY A 53 -9.59 -3.72 1.26
C GLY A 53 -10.87 -3.80 2.07
N PHE A 54 -11.90 -4.31 1.40
CA PHE A 54 -13.24 -4.49 1.93
C PHE A 54 -13.50 -5.98 2.20
N TYR A 55 -14.02 -6.25 3.40
CA TYR A 55 -14.24 -7.58 3.92
C TYR A 55 -15.69 -7.77 4.32
N CYS A 56 -16.21 -8.97 4.10
CA CYS A 56 -17.47 -9.45 4.65
C CYS A 56 -17.16 -10.57 5.65
N LEU A 57 -17.36 -10.31 6.95
CA LEU A 57 -16.80 -11.12 8.03
C LEU A 57 -15.30 -11.34 7.74
N TRP A 58 -14.78 -12.56 7.76
CA TRP A 58 -13.37 -12.83 7.44
C TRP A 58 -13.05 -12.95 5.93
N ILE A 59 -14.04 -12.81 5.04
CA ILE A 59 -13.84 -13.04 3.61
C ILE A 59 -13.39 -11.73 2.94
N PRO A 60 -12.18 -11.67 2.34
CA PRO A 60 -11.79 -10.53 1.52
C PRO A 60 -12.70 -10.50 0.29
N ILE A 61 -13.48 -9.44 0.09
CA ILE A 61 -14.29 -9.30 -1.13
C ILE A 61 -13.41 -8.71 -2.23
N VAL A 62 -12.76 -7.60 -1.90
CA VAL A 62 -11.89 -6.85 -2.79
C VAL A 62 -10.80 -6.15 -1.99
N THR A 63 -9.56 -6.30 -2.44
CA THR A 63 -8.36 -5.75 -1.79
C THR A 63 -7.48 -5.08 -2.85
N GLY A 64 -6.53 -4.25 -2.44
CA GLY A 64 -5.51 -3.75 -3.37
C GLY A 64 -4.56 -4.85 -3.82
N ASP A 65 -4.25 -4.94 -5.11
CA ASP A 65 -3.27 -5.92 -5.60
C ASP A 65 -1.83 -5.44 -5.29
N THR A 66 -1.21 -6.04 -4.27
CA THR A 66 0.17 -5.69 -3.87
C THR A 66 1.24 -6.18 -4.86
N GLU A 67 0.90 -7.06 -5.81
CA GLU A 67 1.80 -7.48 -6.89
C GLU A 67 1.65 -6.59 -8.12
N LYS A 68 0.49 -5.94 -8.29
CA LYS A 68 0.19 -4.99 -9.36
C LYS A 68 -0.42 -3.70 -8.78
N PRO A 69 0.41 -2.81 -8.19
CA PRO A 69 -0.06 -1.55 -7.61
C PRO A 69 -0.90 -0.74 -8.60
N GLY A 70 -1.98 -0.12 -8.12
CA GLY A 70 -2.99 0.55 -8.94
C GLY A 70 -4.12 -0.35 -9.44
N SER A 71 -4.10 -1.64 -9.12
CA SER A 71 -5.19 -2.58 -9.41
C SER A 71 -5.76 -3.23 -8.14
N SER A 72 -6.83 -4.00 -8.29
CA SER A 72 -7.53 -4.68 -7.20
C SER A 72 -7.49 -6.20 -7.37
N ALA A 73 -7.35 -6.91 -6.26
CA ALA A 73 -7.46 -8.35 -6.18
C ALA A 73 -8.80 -8.75 -5.56
N TRP A 74 -9.52 -9.66 -6.22
CA TRP A 74 -10.83 -10.15 -5.76
C TRP A 74 -10.65 -11.46 -5.00
N PHE A 75 -11.38 -11.63 -3.91
CA PHE A 75 -11.36 -12.86 -3.09
C PHE A 75 -9.97 -13.31 -2.62
N THR A 76 -9.04 -12.36 -2.55
CA THR A 76 -7.63 -12.59 -2.18
C THR A 76 -7.26 -11.62 -1.09
N ASP A 77 -6.72 -12.13 0.02
CA ASP A 77 -6.24 -11.29 1.11
C ASP A 77 -4.80 -10.84 0.85
N THR A 78 -4.67 -9.58 0.42
CA THR A 78 -3.39 -8.88 0.27
C THR A 78 -3.17 -7.83 1.37
N VAL A 79 -4.13 -7.61 2.27
CA VAL A 79 -4.12 -6.53 3.27
C VAL A 79 -3.44 -7.03 4.54
N ASN A 80 -2.18 -7.42 4.38
CA ASN A 80 -1.32 -7.90 5.46
C ASN A 80 0.09 -7.33 5.33
N VAL A 81 0.80 -7.23 6.46
CA VAL A 81 2.13 -6.61 6.55
C VAL A 81 3.14 -7.27 5.61
N LYS A 82 3.06 -8.59 5.42
CA LYS A 82 3.97 -9.34 4.54
C LYS A 82 3.82 -8.90 3.08
N CYS A 83 2.59 -8.85 2.57
CA CYS A 83 2.31 -8.44 1.19
C CYS A 83 2.73 -6.99 0.93
N VAL A 84 2.40 -6.07 1.84
CA VAL A 84 2.76 -4.65 1.68
C VAL A 84 4.28 -4.43 1.83
N THR A 85 4.96 -5.17 2.70
CA THR A 85 6.43 -5.12 2.81
C THR A 85 7.11 -5.65 1.55
N LYS A 86 6.57 -6.73 0.94
CA LYS A 86 7.04 -7.24 -0.36
C LYS A 86 6.88 -6.17 -1.45
N MET A 87 5.74 -5.48 -1.49
CA MET A 87 5.49 -4.38 -2.42
C MET A 87 6.47 -3.22 -2.21
N LEU A 88 6.70 -2.81 -0.95
CA LEU A 88 7.63 -1.73 -0.59
C LEU A 88 9.08 -2.07 -0.98
N THR A 89 9.54 -3.27 -0.67
CA THR A 89 10.90 -3.73 -1.00
C THR A 89 11.09 -3.93 -2.51
N ALA A 90 10.07 -4.39 -3.22
CA ALA A 90 10.07 -4.43 -4.68
C ALA A 90 10.24 -3.02 -5.28
N LYS A 91 9.50 -2.03 -4.75
CA LYS A 91 9.64 -0.64 -5.18
C LYS A 91 11.02 -0.07 -4.83
N SER A 92 11.55 -0.37 -3.65
CA SER A 92 12.91 0.02 -3.24
C SER A 92 13.97 -0.54 -4.21
N LYS A 93 13.82 -1.80 -4.63
CA LYS A 93 14.69 -2.43 -5.63
C LYS A 93 14.55 -1.80 -7.02
N GLU A 94 13.34 -1.46 -7.44
CA GLU A 94 13.08 -0.73 -8.71
C GLU A 94 13.84 0.61 -8.74
N LEU A 95 13.94 1.29 -7.59
CA LEU A 95 14.72 2.52 -7.40
C LEU A 95 16.25 2.30 -7.31
N LYS A 96 16.74 1.08 -7.57
CA LYS A 96 18.15 0.68 -7.51
C LYS A 96 18.77 0.74 -6.11
N ALA A 97 17.96 0.71 -5.05
CA ALA A 97 18.48 0.52 -3.70
C ALA A 97 18.91 -0.93 -3.48
N THR A 98 19.92 -1.12 -2.62
CA THR A 98 20.40 -2.46 -2.24
C THR A 98 19.83 -2.91 -0.90
N ASN A 99 19.50 -1.95 -0.03
CA ASN A 99 18.92 -2.19 1.29
C ASN A 99 17.70 -1.28 1.49
N THR A 100 16.75 -1.80 2.27
CA THR A 100 15.62 -1.03 2.80
C THR A 100 15.72 -1.03 4.32
N LEU A 101 15.95 0.14 4.91
CA LEU A 101 16.18 0.32 6.34
C LEU A 101 14.94 0.90 7.04
N ASP A 102 14.94 0.83 8.37
CA ASP A 102 13.94 1.46 9.25
C ASP A 102 12.48 1.18 8.86
N ILE A 103 12.21 -0.07 8.45
CA ILE A 103 10.88 -0.47 8.03
C ILE A 103 9.92 -0.36 9.21
N LYS A 104 8.85 0.41 9.04
CA LYS A 104 7.76 0.55 10.01
C LYS A 104 6.46 0.14 9.35
N SER A 105 5.62 -0.54 10.11
CA SER A 105 4.27 -0.92 9.67
C SER A 105 3.22 -0.32 10.58
N ASN A 106 2.09 0.06 9.99
CA ASN A 106 0.88 0.44 10.70
C ASN A 106 -0.31 -0.32 10.11
N THR A 107 -1.24 -0.73 10.97
CA THR A 107 -2.46 -1.42 10.57
C THR A 107 -3.66 -0.66 11.08
N GLY A 108 -4.67 -0.48 10.24
CA GLY A 108 -5.90 0.21 10.59
C GLY A 108 -7.12 -0.59 10.17
N GLY A 109 -8.24 -0.38 10.86
CA GLY A 109 -9.49 -1.04 10.52
C GLY A 109 -10.69 -0.19 10.91
N LEU A 110 -11.74 -0.27 10.09
CA LEU A 110 -13.00 0.40 10.33
C LEU A 110 -14.16 -0.55 10.04
N TRP A 111 -14.97 -0.82 11.05
CA TRP A 111 -16.25 -1.50 10.86
C TRP A 111 -17.26 -0.50 10.29
N ILE A 112 -17.89 -0.86 9.16
CA ILE A 112 -18.91 -0.04 8.50
C ILE A 112 -20.31 -0.56 8.81
N MET A 113 -20.44 -1.88 8.98
CA MET A 113 -21.65 -2.58 9.40
C MET A 113 -21.26 -3.81 10.23
N PRO A 114 -22.18 -4.46 10.97
CA PRO A 114 -21.85 -5.64 11.79
C PRO A 114 -21.16 -6.79 11.04
N VAL A 115 -21.32 -6.85 9.72
CA VAL A 115 -20.71 -7.88 8.86
C VAL A 115 -19.69 -7.32 7.87
N PHE A 116 -19.56 -6.00 7.72
CA PHE A 116 -18.66 -5.39 6.74
C PHE A 116 -17.62 -4.52 7.42
N PHE A 117 -16.34 -4.77 7.10
CA PHE A 117 -15.24 -3.97 7.60
C PHE A 117 -14.24 -3.63 6.50
N ILE A 118 -13.60 -2.47 6.64
CA ILE A 118 -12.44 -2.08 5.86
C ILE A 118 -11.19 -2.35 6.68
N ASN A 119 -10.19 -2.96 6.06
CA ASN A 119 -8.86 -3.12 6.62
C ASN A 119 -7.86 -2.28 5.82
N SER A 120 -6.81 -1.79 6.47
CA SER A 120 -5.69 -1.15 5.81
C SER A 120 -4.37 -1.56 6.45
N VAL A 121 -3.34 -1.64 5.61
CA VAL A 121 -1.96 -1.87 6.03
C VAL A 121 -1.08 -0.87 5.31
N GLU A 122 -0.20 -0.25 6.09
CA GLU A 122 0.75 0.75 5.65
C GLU A 122 2.13 0.31 6.09
N VAL A 123 3.11 0.45 5.22
CA VAL A 123 4.51 0.18 5.52
C VAL A 123 5.33 1.32 4.94
N SER A 124 6.27 1.84 5.71
CA SER A 124 7.26 2.82 5.24
C SER A 124 8.67 2.28 5.46
N GLY A 125 9.63 2.79 4.70
CA GLY A 125 11.02 2.39 4.83
C GLY A 125 11.97 3.27 4.00
N ASN A 126 13.24 3.21 4.36
CA ASN A 126 14.30 4.03 3.79
C ASN A 126 15.09 3.21 2.77
N ALA A 127 14.99 3.55 1.49
CA ALA A 127 15.76 2.92 0.42
C ALA A 127 17.17 3.52 0.37
N VAL A 128 18.18 2.68 0.52
CA VAL A 128 19.60 3.08 0.44
C VAL A 128 20.39 2.12 -0.46
N ALA A 129 21.34 2.67 -1.20
CA ALA A 129 22.29 1.90 -2.01
C ALA A 129 23.63 1.84 -1.28
N ALA A 130 23.98 0.67 -0.77
CA ALA A 130 25.32 0.41 -0.25
C ALA A 130 26.32 0.35 -1.42
N PRO A 131 27.61 0.65 -1.18
CA PRO A 131 28.62 0.41 -2.19
C PRO A 131 28.68 -1.08 -2.49
N VAL A 132 28.82 -1.42 -3.77
CA VAL A 132 29.14 -2.79 -4.18
C VAL A 132 30.48 -3.14 -3.51
N LYS A 133 30.48 -4.18 -2.67
CA LYS A 133 31.73 -4.71 -2.09
C LYS A 133 32.63 -5.27 -3.19
#